data_AF-A0A2H9TEN1-F1
#
_entry.id   AF-A0A2H9TEN1-F1
#
_cell.length_a   1.000
_cell.length_b   1.000
_cell.length_c   1.000
_cell.angle_alpha   90.00
_cell.angle_beta   90.00
_cell.angle_gamma   90.00
#
_symmetry.space_group_name_H-M   'P 1'
#
loop_
_entity.id
_entity.type
_entity.pdbx_description
1 polymer ?
#
loop_
_entity_poly.entity_id
_entity_poly.type
_entity_poly.pdbx_seq_one_letter_code
_entity_poly.pdbx_strand_id
1 'polypeptide(L)'
;MTRLLFLPSCLREDYFSEAVAIAKNNGYEVYRVPGASKMKRILLNYDLNSIEKFVGIVCDDEINLAKIFANKSGILERVISFPLSKDGCVDTEFDLESFKKIL
;
A
#
# COMPACT_ATOMS: atom_id res chain seq x y z
N MET A 1 -10.51 -7.98 12.29
CA MET A 1 -10.13 -7.97 10.87
C MET A 1 -9.29 -6.73 10.64
N THR A 2 -8.09 -6.91 10.11
CA THR A 2 -7.06 -5.85 10.00
C THR A 2 -7.01 -5.31 8.58
N ARG A 3 -6.87 -3.98 8.46
CA ARG A 3 -6.71 -3.27 7.19
C ARG A 3 -5.34 -2.61 7.17
N LEU A 4 -4.56 -2.86 6.13
CA LEU A 4 -3.19 -2.38 6.03
C LEU A 4 -3.04 -1.44 4.84
N LEU A 5 -2.38 -0.30 5.05
CA LEU A 5 -1.96 0.61 3.99
C LEU A 5 -0.44 0.78 4.01
N PHE A 6 0.18 0.58 2.86
CA PHE A 6 1.61 0.83 2.66
C PHE A 6 1.82 2.00 1.71
N LEU A 7 2.53 3.02 2.20
CA LEU A 7 2.88 4.23 1.47
C LEU A 7 4.39 4.25 1.22
N PRO A 8 4.86 4.59 0.01
CA PRO A 8 6.27 4.60 -0.30
C PRO A 8 6.95 5.80 0.33
N SER A 9 8.23 5.66 0.71
CA SER A 9 8.96 6.75 1.36
C SER A 9 9.22 7.94 0.44
N CYS A 10 9.17 7.75 -0.87
CA CYS A 10 9.36 8.76 -1.90
C CYS A 10 8.11 9.58 -2.23
N LEU A 11 6.97 9.26 -1.61
CA LEU A 11 5.73 10.02 -1.80
C LEU A 11 5.88 11.45 -1.26
N ARG A 12 5.34 12.43 -2.00
CA ARG A 12 5.29 13.83 -1.55
C ARG A 12 4.51 13.95 -0.23
N GLU A 13 4.94 14.86 0.65
CA GLU A 13 4.43 14.93 2.03
C GLU A 13 2.96 15.35 2.14
N ASP A 14 2.44 16.15 1.21
CA ASP A 14 1.01 16.52 1.16
C ASP A 14 0.14 15.31 0.82
N TYR A 15 0.50 14.57 -0.23
CA TYR A 15 -0.15 13.30 -0.61
C TYR A 15 -0.02 12.25 0.49
N PHE A 16 1.13 12.16 1.15
CA PHE A 16 1.34 11.25 2.28
C PHE A 16 0.39 11.58 3.43
N SER A 17 0.33 12.85 3.82
CA SER A 17 -0.51 13.31 4.94
C SER A 17 -2.00 13.10 4.64
N GLU A 18 -2.43 13.42 3.42
CA GLU A 18 -3.82 13.22 3.00
C GLU A 18 -4.18 11.72 2.94
N ALA A 19 -3.30 10.89 2.36
CA ALA A 19 -3.50 9.45 2.32
C ALA A 19 -3.59 8.83 3.72
N VAL A 20 -2.73 9.25 4.66
CA VAL A 20 -2.76 8.82 6.06
C VAL A 20 -4.08 9.21 6.73
N ALA A 21 -4.56 10.44 6.52
CA ALA A 21 -5.80 10.92 7.12
C ALA A 21 -7.01 10.10 6.64
N ILE A 22 -7.13 9.90 5.32
CA ILE A 22 -8.19 9.09 4.70
C ILE A 22 -8.14 7.65 5.22
N ALA A 23 -6.96 7.04 5.24
CA ALA A 23 -6.80 5.66 5.62
C ALA A 23 -7.10 5.41 7.11
N LYS A 24 -6.63 6.29 7.99
CA LYS A 24 -6.92 6.20 9.43
C LYS A 24 -8.41 6.34 9.72
N ASN A 25 -9.09 7.26 9.04
CA ASN A 25 -10.55 7.40 9.17
C ASN A 25 -11.31 6.13 8.72
N ASN A 26 -10.73 5.36 7.80
CA ASN A 26 -11.28 4.08 7.32
C ASN A 26 -10.76 2.84 8.08
N GLY A 27 -10.06 3.04 9.21
CA GLY A 27 -9.60 1.97 10.09
C GLY A 27 -8.34 1.22 9.62
N TYR A 28 -7.51 1.85 8.77
CA TYR A 28 -6.26 1.25 8.30
C TYR A 28 -5.10 1.52 9.25
N GLU A 29 -4.28 0.49 9.47
CA GLU A 29 -2.92 0.64 9.98
C GLU A 29 -2.01 1.07 8.83
N VAL A 30 -1.31 2.20 8.99
CA VAL A 30 -0.55 2.84 7.90
C VAL A 30 0.95 2.70 8.14
N TYR A 31 1.67 2.25 7.10
CA TYR A 31 3.11 2.05 7.13
C TYR A 31 3.80 2.83 6.00
N ARG A 32 4.75 3.69 6.37
CA ARG A 32 5.70 4.28 5.41
C ARG A 32 6.83 3.28 5.18
N VAL A 33 7.09 2.90 3.93
CA VAL A 33 8.10 1.89 3.58
C VAL A 33 9.04 2.38 2.47
N PRO A 34 10.35 2.10 2.56
CA PRO A 34 11.31 2.43 1.51
C PRO A 34 11.27 1.48 0.31
N GLY A 35 10.40 0.46 0.37
CA GLY A 35 10.16 -0.47 -0.73
C GLY A 35 9.62 -1.82 -0.25
N ALA A 36 9.41 -2.72 -1.21
CA ALA A 36 8.77 -4.02 -0.99
C ALA A 36 9.44 -4.93 0.06
N SER A 37 10.76 -4.80 0.29
CA SER A 37 11.48 -5.63 1.28
C SER A 37 11.01 -5.36 2.72
N LYS A 38 10.76 -4.10 3.06
CA LYS A 38 10.26 -3.70 4.40
C LYS A 38 8.81 -4.12 4.58
N MET A 39 7.99 -3.99 3.53
CA MET A 39 6.61 -4.43 3.50
C MET A 39 6.50 -5.94 3.78
N LYS A 40 7.31 -6.78 3.11
CA LYS A 40 7.36 -8.23 3.37
C LYS A 40 7.65 -8.54 4.85
N ARG A 41 8.63 -7.85 5.45
CA ARG A 41 8.96 -8.03 6.88
C ARG A 41 7.81 -7.66 7.81
N ILE A 42 7.03 -6.63 7.47
CA ILE A 42 5.85 -6.24 8.25
C ILE A 42 4.79 -7.33 8.14
N LEU A 43 4.47 -7.79 6.91
CA LEU A 43 3.47 -8.82 6.66
C LEU A 43 3.78 -10.16 7.35
N LEU A 44 5.06 -10.51 7.51
CA LEU A 44 5.47 -11.72 8.25
C LEU A 44 5.08 -11.70 9.74
N ASN A 45 4.76 -10.53 10.31
CA ASN A 45 4.31 -10.40 11.69
C ASN A 45 2.78 -10.49 11.84
N TYR A 46 2.03 -10.58 10.74
CA TYR A 46 0.58 -10.69 10.76
C TYR A 46 0.13 -12.11 10.42
N ASP A 47 -0.98 -12.52 11.02
CA ASP A 47 -1.75 -13.64 10.47
C ASP A 47 -2.45 -13.18 9.19
N LEU A 48 -2.03 -13.70 8.04
CA LEU A 48 -2.58 -13.33 6.73
C LEU A 48 -4.09 -13.60 6.62
N ASN A 49 -4.62 -14.55 7.39
CA ASN A 49 -6.06 -14.83 7.41
C ASN A 49 -6.86 -13.70 8.08
N SER A 50 -6.24 -12.97 9.01
CA SER A 50 -6.85 -11.87 9.74
C SER A 50 -6.88 -10.55 8.95
N ILE A 51 -6.10 -10.47 7.85
CA ILE A 51 -6.05 -9.30 6.97
C ILE A 51 -7.29 -9.33 6.07
N GLU A 52 -8.14 -8.32 6.26
CA GLU A 52 -9.32 -8.09 5.43
C GLU A 52 -8.94 -7.46 4.08
N LYS A 53 -8.11 -6.42 4.14
CA LYS A 53 -7.77 -5.60 2.97
C LYS A 53 -6.36 -5.05 3.10
N PHE A 54 -5.64 -5.08 1.99
CA PHE A 54 -4.29 -4.57 1.86
C PHE A 54 -4.28 -3.57 0.72
N VAL A 55 -3.81 -2.35 0.99
CA VAL A 55 -3.63 -1.31 -0.02
C VAL A 55 -2.15 -0.94 -0.08
N GLY A 56 -1.56 -0.97 -1.27
CA GLY A 56 -0.18 -0.57 -1.49
C GLY A 56 -0.08 0.52 -2.54
N ILE A 57 0.61 1.61 -2.24
CA ILE A 57 1.04 2.59 -3.24
C ILE A 57 2.49 2.26 -3.59
N VAL A 58 2.76 1.94 -4.85
CA VAL A 58 3.99 1.25 -5.26
C VAL A 58 4.38 1.60 -6.69
N CYS A 59 5.66 1.46 -7.05
CA CYS A 59 6.08 1.50 -8.46
C CYS A 59 5.68 0.19 -9.17
N ASP A 60 5.73 0.18 -10.50
CA ASP A 60 5.28 -0.96 -11.30
C ASP A 60 6.02 -2.28 -11.00
N ASP A 61 7.32 -2.20 -10.72
CA ASP A 61 8.12 -3.37 -10.31
C ASP A 61 7.63 -3.97 -8.98
N GLU A 62 7.21 -3.11 -8.06
CA GLU A 62 6.73 -3.49 -6.75
C GLU A 62 5.29 -4.04 -6.80
N ILE A 63 4.45 -3.54 -7.73
CA ILE A 63 3.12 -4.11 -8.02
C ILE A 63 3.26 -5.58 -8.41
N ASN A 64 4.19 -5.90 -9.30
CA ASN A 64 4.38 -7.28 -9.77
C ASN A 64 4.85 -8.20 -8.64
N LEU A 65 5.79 -7.75 -7.80
CA LEU A 65 6.25 -8.51 -6.64
C LEU A 65 5.15 -8.71 -5.59
N ALA A 66 4.33 -7.68 -5.34
CA ALA A 66 3.21 -7.75 -4.40
C ALA A 66 2.14 -8.74 -4.89
N LYS A 67 1.79 -8.71 -6.18
CA LYS A 67 0.84 -9.66 -6.80
C LYS A 67 1.32 -11.11 -6.70
N ILE A 68 2.60 -11.36 -6.97
CA ILE A 68 3.18 -12.72 -6.86
C ILE A 68 3.09 -13.22 -5.41
N PHE A 69 3.43 -12.38 -4.44
CA PHE A 69 3.34 -12.72 -3.02
C PHE A 69 1.88 -13.00 -2.61
N ALA A 70 0.97 -12.07 -2.94
CA ALA A 70 -0.45 -12.18 -2.59
C ALA A 70 -1.12 -13.42 -3.19
N ASN A 71 -0.77 -13.77 -4.43
CA ASN A 71 -1.27 -14.97 -5.09
C ASN A 71 -0.79 -16.25 -4.37
N LYS A 72 0.51 -16.33 -4.05
CA LYS A 72 1.07 -17.48 -3.29
C LYS A 72 0.47 -17.60 -1.89
N SER A 73 0.05 -16.48 -1.30
CA SER A 73 -0.56 -16.43 0.02
C SER A 73 -2.09 -16.55 0.02
N GLY A 74 -2.74 -16.69 -1.14
CA GLY A 74 -4.20 -16.82 -1.24
C GLY A 74 -4.99 -15.55 -0.88
N ILE A 75 -4.32 -14.39 -0.84
CA ILE A 75 -4.92 -13.09 -0.44
C ILE A 75 -5.04 -12.11 -1.61
N LEU A 76 -4.86 -12.58 -2.86
CA LEU A 76 -4.82 -11.70 -4.04
C LEU A 76 -6.08 -10.84 -4.17
N GLU A 77 -7.26 -11.39 -3.87
CA GLU A 77 -8.54 -10.66 -3.91
C GLU A 77 -8.64 -9.56 -2.86
N ARG A 78 -7.76 -9.57 -1.85
CA ARG A 78 -7.72 -8.59 -0.75
C ARG A 78 -6.71 -7.46 -1.01
N VAL A 79 -5.96 -7.52 -2.12
CA VAL A 79 -4.88 -6.58 -2.45
C VAL A 79 -5.35 -5.57 -3.48
N ILE A 80 -5.20 -4.28 -3.16
CA ILE A 80 -5.38 -3.16 -4.08
C ILE A 80 -4.04 -2.44 -4.21
N SER A 81 -3.63 -2.17 -5.45
CA SER A 81 -2.41 -1.42 -5.74
C SER A 81 -2.71 -0.14 -6.49
N PHE A 82 -2.12 0.97 -6.05
CA PHE A 82 -2.11 2.24 -6.78
C PHE A 82 -0.71 2.46 -7.35
N PRO A 83 -0.55 2.55 -8.68
CA PRO A 83 0.73 2.91 -9.27
C PRO A 83 1.06 4.37 -8.95
N LEU A 84 2.35 4.66 -8.85
CA LEU A 84 2.84 6.03 -8.83
C LEU A 84 2.68 6.66 -10.23
N SER A 85 2.38 7.95 -10.29
CA SER A 85 2.19 8.67 -11.56
C SER A 85 3.46 8.78 -12.41
N LYS A 86 4.63 8.59 -11.81
CA LYS A 86 5.93 8.57 -12.48
C LYS A 86 6.89 7.62 -11.79
N ASP A 87 7.72 6.95 -12.58
CA ASP A 87 8.89 6.23 -12.08
C ASP A 87 9.98 7.23 -11.67
N GLY A 88 10.63 7.00 -10.54
CA GLY A 88 11.77 7.81 -10.10
C GLY A 88 11.65 8.28 -8.66
N CYS A 89 12.67 7.95 -7.89
CA CYS A 89 12.81 8.33 -6.49
C CYS A 89 12.68 9.85 -6.27
N VAL A 90 11.83 10.17 -5.29
CA VAL A 90 11.55 11.48 -4.66
C VAL A 90 10.46 12.31 -5.35
N ASP A 91 9.49 12.76 -4.54
CA ASP A 91 8.42 13.70 -4.90
C ASP A 91 7.45 13.16 -5.96
N THR A 92 7.01 11.92 -5.74
CA THR A 92 6.01 11.26 -6.58
C THR A 92 4.60 11.57 -6.06
N GLU A 93 3.63 11.40 -6.94
CA GLU A 93 2.21 11.50 -6.65
C GLU A 93 1.50 10.23 -7.15
N PHE A 94 0.23 10.08 -6.81
CA PHE A 94 -0.64 9.02 -7.29
C PHE A 94 -2.06 9.58 -7.41
N ASP A 95 -2.95 8.81 -8.03
CA ASP A 95 -4.36 9.21 -8.15
C ASP A 95 -5.08 9.12 -6.79
N LEU A 96 -5.06 10.26 -6.10
CA LEU A 96 -5.68 10.44 -4.79
C LEU A 96 -7.21 10.41 -4.85
N GLU A 97 -7.81 10.78 -5.99
CA GLU A 97 -9.27 10.74 -6.16
C GLU A 97 -9.78 9.31 -6.32
N SER A 98 -9.06 8.47 -7.08
CA SER A 98 -9.35 7.04 -7.13
C SER A 98 -9.14 6.36 -5.78
N PHE A 99 -8.10 6.76 -5.05
CA PHE A 99 -7.84 6.27 -3.70
C PHE A 99 -8.97 6.57 -2.71
N LYS A 100 -9.47 7.81 -2.69
CA LYS A 100 -10.63 8.21 -1.88
C LYS A 100 -11.88 7.40 -2.17
N LYS A 101 -12.12 7.01 -3.43
CA LYS A 101 -13.32 6.24 -3.81
C LYS A 101 -13.26 4.78 -3.38
N ILE A 102 -12.05 4.25 -3.20
CA ILE A 102 -11.82 2.81 -2.93
C ILE A 102 -11.71 2.52 -1.42
N LEU A 103 -11.33 3.52 -0.62
CA LEU A 103 -11.05 3.41 0.81
C LEU A 103 -12.25 3.75 1.68
#